data_AF-A0A068BLC7-F1
#
_entry.id   AF-A0A068BLC7-F1
#
_cell.length_a   1.000
_cell.length_b   1.000
_cell.length_c   1.000
_cell.angle_alpha   90.00
_cell.angle_beta   90.00
_cell.angle_gamma   90.00
#
_symmetry.space_group_name_H-M   'P 1'
#
loop_
_entity.id
_entity.type
_entity.pdbx_description
1 polymer ?
#
loop_
_entity_poly.entity_id
_entity_poly.type
_entity_poly.pdbx_seq_one_letter_code
_entity_poly.pdbx_strand_id
1 'polypeptide(L)'
;ANSDNLGAIVDIKILNHLINNENEYCMEVTPKTLADVKGGTLISYEGRVQLLEIAQVPDEHVNEFKSIEKFKIFNTNNLWVNLKAI
;
A
#
# COMPACT_ATOMS: atom_id res chain seq x y z
N ALA A 1 8.59 3.99 6.70
CA ALA A 1 9.21 4.00 5.36
C ALA A 1 10.44 3.11 5.37
N ASN A 2 10.81 2.53 4.22
CA ASN A 2 12.05 1.78 4.11
C ASN A 2 13.26 2.73 4.12
N SER A 3 14.36 2.30 4.73
CA SER A 3 15.59 3.11 4.80
C SER A 3 16.30 3.29 3.46
N ASP A 4 16.02 2.44 2.48
CA ASP A 4 16.55 2.50 1.12
C ASP A 4 15.66 3.34 0.17
N ASN A 5 14.47 3.74 0.60
CA ASN A 5 13.58 4.60 -0.19
C ASN A 5 13.92 6.09 0.01
N LEU A 6 14.82 6.60 -0.84
CA LEU A 6 15.21 8.02 -0.82
C LEU A 6 14.10 8.99 -1.27
N GLY A 7 13.02 8.48 -1.87
CA GLY A 7 11.85 9.27 -2.26
C GLY A 7 10.86 9.49 -1.11
N ALA A 8 11.00 8.74 0.00
CA ALA A 8 10.16 8.89 1.17
C ALA A 8 10.54 10.16 1.95
N ILE A 9 9.76 11.21 1.77
CA ILE A 9 9.89 12.46 2.52
C ILE A 9 8.62 12.73 3.32
N VAL A 10 8.71 13.61 4.32
CA VAL A 10 7.54 14.04 5.09
C VAL A 10 6.71 15.01 4.24
N ASP A 11 5.56 14.57 3.74
CA ASP A 11 4.59 15.43 3.07
C ASP A 11 3.55 15.98 4.06
N ILE A 12 3.61 17.29 4.31
CA ILE A 12 2.72 17.99 5.25
C ILE A 12 1.27 17.99 4.77
N LYS A 13 1.02 17.90 3.46
CA LYS A 13 -0.36 17.82 2.93
C LYS A 13 -1.00 16.49 3.31
N ILE A 14 -0.24 15.40 3.24
CA ILE A 14 -0.70 14.07 3.69
C ILE A 14 -0.96 14.13 5.20
N LEU A 15 0.00 14.62 5.99
CA LEU A 15 -0.17 14.75 7.44
C LEU A 15 -1.43 15.55 7.81
N ASN A 16 -1.64 16.71 7.19
CA ASN A 16 -2.83 17.53 7.43
C ASN A 16 -4.13 16.80 7.05
N HIS A 17 -4.12 16.04 5.95
CA HIS A 17 -5.27 15.22 5.56
C HIS A 17 -5.62 14.19 6.65
N LEU A 18 -4.61 13.48 7.17
CA LEU A 18 -4.81 12.45 8.20
C LEU A 18 -5.37 13.03 9.50
N ILE A 19 -4.87 14.19 9.93
CA ILE A 19 -5.35 14.87 11.12
C ILE A 19 -6.81 15.32 10.93
N ASN A 20 -7.13 15.94 9.81
CA ASN A 20 -8.47 16.48 9.55
C ASN A 20 -9.54 15.41 9.37
N ASN A 21 -9.18 14.21 8.92
CA ASN A 21 -10.09 13.09 8.71
C ASN A 21 -9.99 12.04 9.84
N GLU A 22 -9.22 12.33 10.89
CA GLU A 22 -9.01 11.44 12.04
C GLU A 22 -8.57 10.02 11.62
N ASN A 23 -7.77 9.90 10.56
CA ASN A 23 -7.31 8.60 10.08
C ASN A 23 -6.30 7.99 11.07
N GLU A 24 -6.57 6.75 11.48
CA GLU A 24 -5.67 6.00 12.37
C GLU A 24 -4.48 5.38 11.62
N TYR A 25 -4.66 5.09 10.33
CA TYR A 25 -3.68 4.45 9.48
C TYR A 25 -3.77 4.96 8.03
N CYS A 26 -2.63 5.15 7.39
CA CYS A 26 -2.55 5.44 5.96
C CYS A 26 -1.30 4.78 5.35
N MET A 27 -1.49 4.25 4.16
CA MET A 27 -0.43 3.66 3.34
C MET A 27 -0.40 4.42 2.01
N GLU A 28 0.75 5.00 1.68
CA GLU A 28 0.93 5.60 0.36
C GLU A 28 1.11 4.49 -0.68
N VAL A 29 0.40 4.65 -1.80
CA VAL A 29 0.47 3.74 -2.95
C VAL A 29 0.92 4.49 -4.19
N THR A 30 1.50 3.76 -5.13
CA THR A 30 1.92 4.29 -6.44
C THR A 30 1.32 3.44 -7.56
N PRO A 31 1.13 3.96 -8.79
CA PRO A 31 0.76 3.13 -9.93
C PRO A 31 1.76 1.99 -10.15
N LYS A 32 1.23 0.78 -10.35
CA LYS A 32 2.02 -0.42 -10.58
C LYS A 32 2.67 -0.39 -11.96
N THR A 33 3.95 -0.74 -12.03
CA THR A 33 4.72 -0.92 -13.25
C THR A 33 5.10 -2.38 -13.46
N LEU A 34 5.65 -2.72 -14.63
CA LEU A 34 6.13 -4.09 -14.92
C LEU A 34 7.34 -4.49 -14.05
N ALA A 35 8.04 -3.52 -13.45
CA ALA A 35 9.15 -3.79 -12.54
C ALA A 35 8.68 -4.19 -11.13
N ASP A 36 7.44 -3.88 -10.77
CA ASP A 36 6.88 -4.10 -9.42
C ASP A 36 6.33 -5.52 -9.27
N VAL A 37 7.26 -6.48 -9.36
CA VAL A 37 6.96 -7.93 -9.34
C VAL A 37 6.97 -8.55 -7.94
N LYS A 38 7.48 -7.83 -6.93
CA LYS A 38 7.61 -8.28 -5.54
C LYS A 38 7.03 -7.24 -4.60
N GLY A 39 6.00 -7.64 -3.85
CA GLY A 39 5.31 -6.85 -2.83
C GLY A 39 3.80 -6.92 -2.99
N GLY A 40 3.09 -6.09 -2.23
CA GLY A 40 1.64 -6.17 -2.10
C GLY A 40 0.85 -5.04 -2.75
N THR A 41 -0.46 -5.27 -2.83
CA THR A 41 -1.45 -4.29 -3.27
C THR A 41 -2.57 -4.19 -2.24
N LEU A 42 -3.31 -3.08 -2.25
CA LEU A 42 -4.48 -2.93 -1.40
C LEU A 42 -5.70 -3.58 -2.05
N ILE A 43 -6.40 -4.42 -1.27
CA ILE A 43 -7.66 -5.03 -1.64
C ILE A 43 -8.75 -4.64 -0.65
N SER A 44 -10.00 -4.73 -1.10
CA SER A 44 -11.15 -4.76 -0.20
C SER A 44 -11.57 -6.20 0.03
N TYR A 45 -11.49 -6.66 1.27
CA TYR A 45 -11.85 -8.01 1.68
C TYR A 45 -12.71 -7.93 2.94
N GLU A 46 -13.89 -8.56 2.90
CA GLU A 46 -14.85 -8.56 4.01
C GLU A 46 -15.19 -7.15 4.56
N GLY A 47 -15.30 -6.17 3.65
CA GLY A 47 -15.61 -4.78 4.01
C GLY A 47 -14.45 -4.01 4.66
N ARG A 48 -13.25 -4.57 4.67
CA ARG A 48 -12.03 -3.94 5.19
C ARG A 48 -10.98 -3.81 4.11
N VAL A 49 -10.20 -2.74 4.17
CA VAL A 49 -9.01 -2.59 3.33
C VAL A 49 -7.88 -3.40 3.94
N GLN A 50 -7.23 -4.24 3.14
CA GLN A 50 -6.14 -5.10 3.56
C GLN A 50 -5.01 -5.10 2.53
N LEU A 51 -3.78 -5.35 3.00
CA LEU A 51 -2.63 -5.57 2.14
C LEU A 51 -2.59 -7.05 1.73
N LEU A 52 -2.66 -7.32 0.43
CA LEU A 52 -2.46 -8.65 -0.14
C LEU A 52 -1.05 -8.74 -0.71
N GLU A 53 -0.23 -9.59 -0.10
CA GLU A 53 1.13 -9.90 -0.55
C GLU A 53 1.13 -11.09 -1.50
N ILE A 54 2.09 -11.11 -2.44
CA ILE A 54 2.22 -12.22 -3.41
C ILE A 54 2.37 -13.59 -2.73
N ALA A 55 2.99 -13.65 -1.55
CA ALA A 55 3.16 -14.88 -0.78
C ALA A 55 1.85 -15.46 -0.23
N GLN A 56 0.76 -14.67 -0.21
CA GLN A 56 -0.57 -15.09 0.22
C GLN A 56 -1.44 -15.54 -0.97
N VAL A 57 -0.97 -15.35 -2.20
CA VAL A 57 -1.71 -15.67 -3.43
C VAL A 57 -1.41 -17.11 -3.84
N PRO A 58 -2.43 -17.97 -4.06
CA PRO A 58 -2.23 -19.31 -4.59
C PRO A 58 -1.49 -19.30 -5.94
N ASP A 59 -0.62 -20.28 -6.18
CA ASP A 59 0.24 -20.33 -7.37
C ASP A 59 -0.53 -20.19 -8.70
N GLU A 60 -1.74 -20.77 -8.77
CA GLU A 60 -2.63 -20.70 -9.92
C GLU A 60 -3.12 -19.28 -10.26
N HIS A 61 -3.16 -18.38 -9.28
CA HIS A 61 -3.62 -17.00 -9.42
C HIS A 61 -2.48 -15.96 -9.44
N VAL A 62 -1.22 -16.39 -9.31
CA VAL A 62 -0.06 -15.47 -9.29
C VAL A 62 0.03 -14.62 -10.56
N ASN A 63 -0.30 -15.17 -11.73
CA ASN A 63 -0.29 -14.43 -12.99
C ASN A 63 -1.37 -13.34 -13.02
N GLU A 64 -2.54 -13.59 -12.43
CA GLU A 64 -3.59 -12.58 -12.29
C GLU A 64 -3.17 -11.47 -11.33
N PHE A 65 -2.52 -11.83 -10.22
CA PHE A 65 -1.99 -10.86 -9.25
C PHE A 65 -0.90 -9.96 -9.86
N LYS A 66 -0.07 -10.50 -10.74
CA LYS A 66 0.95 -9.75 -11.48
C LYS A 66 0.37 -8.81 -12.54
N SER A 67 -0.87 -9.02 -12.98
CA SER A 67 -1.50 -8.17 -13.99
C SER A 67 -1.70 -6.73 -13.50
N ILE A 68 -1.11 -5.78 -14.22
CA ILE A 68 -1.26 -4.33 -13.99
C ILE A 68 -2.68 -3.87 -14.32
N GLU A 69 -3.36 -4.56 -15.24
CA GLU A 69 -4.74 -4.23 -15.61
C GLU A 69 -5.72 -4.53 -14.46
N LYS A 70 -5.46 -5.61 -13.71
CA LYS A 70 -6.26 -5.99 -12.53
C LYS A 70 -5.86 -5.19 -11.30
N PHE A 71 -4.57 -5.20 -10.96
CA PHE A 71 -4.04 -4.52 -9.78
C PHE A 71 -3.20 -3.33 -10.21
N LYS A 72 -3.82 -2.14 -10.17
CA LYS A 72 -3.25 -0.91 -10.72
C LYS A 72 -2.32 -0.17 -9.76
N ILE A 73 -2.35 -0.50 -8.48
CA ILE A 73 -1.62 0.19 -7.42
C ILE A 73 -0.72 -0.78 -6.67
N PHE A 74 0.34 -0.24 -6.09
CA PHE A 74 1.36 -0.97 -5.38
C PHE A 74 1.78 -0.24 -4.11
N ASN A 75 2.02 -0.98 -3.03
CA ASN A 75 2.43 -0.43 -1.72
C ASN A 75 3.86 0.12 -1.79
N THR A 76 4.05 1.39 -1.41
CA THR A 76 5.38 2.04 -1.34
C THR A 76 6.14 1.74 -0.03
N ASN A 77 5.45 1.15 0.95
CA ASN A 77 5.86 1.00 2.34
C ASN A 77 6.12 2.33 3.08
N ASN A 78 5.60 3.44 2.57
CA ASN A 78 5.46 4.69 3.31
C ASN A 78 4.14 4.63 4.11
N LEU A 79 4.28 4.46 5.42
CA LEU A 79 3.16 4.26 6.34
C LEU A 79 3.09 5.41 7.33
N TRP A 80 1.87 5.89 7.55
CA TRP A 80 1.53 6.84 8.58
C TRP A 80 0.62 6.15 9.58
N VAL A 81 0.99 6.21 10.86
CA VAL A 81 0.27 5.51 11.92
C VAL A 81 0.02 6.45 13.09
N ASN A 82 -1.23 6.55 13.50
CA ASN A 82 -1.59 7.30 14.69
C ASN A 82 -1.27 6.46 15.94
N LEU A 83 -0.31 6.93 16.73
CA LEU A 83 0.15 6.23 17.93
C LEU A 83 -0.92 6.03 19.01
N LYS A 84 -2.01 6.81 19.00
CA LYS A 84 -3.11 6.63 19.96
C LYS A 84 -3.99 5.41 19.68
N ALA A 85 -3.95 4.90 18.44
CA ALA A 85 -4.74 3.75 18.00
C ALA A 85 -3.99 2.42 18.20
N ILE A 86 -2.75 2.47 18.71
CA ILE A 86 -1.91 1.32 19.06
C ILE A 86 -1.90 1.16 20.57
#